data_AF-A0A832FIM1-F1
#
_entry.id   AF-A0A832FIM1-F1
#
_cell.length_a   1.000
_cell.length_b   1.000
_cell.length_c   1.000
_cell.angle_alpha   90.00
_cell.angle_beta   90.00
_cell.angle_gamma   90.00
#
_symmetry.space_group_name_H-M   'P 1'
#
loop_
_entity.id
_entity.type
_entity.pdbx_description
1 polymer ?
#
loop_
_entity_poly.entity_id
_entity_poly.type
_entity_poly.pdbx_seq_one_letter_code
_entity_poly.pdbx_strand_id
1 'polypeptide(L)' 'MTKRSKFFCFFLTFIGLCLLPVLASAKPRIEFMETKYDLGEMYQNQEKSHIFKFKNTGTEILKIESVKGG' A
#
# COMPACT_ATOMS: atom_id res chain seq x y z
N MET A 1 32.90 -38.31 -14.13
CA MET A 1 32.04 -38.09 -12.95
C MET A 1 31.82 -36.57 -12.77
N THR A 2 30.88 -35.96 -13.50
CA THR A 2 30.70 -34.48 -13.58
C THR A 2 29.24 -34.02 -13.54
N LYS A 3 28.29 -34.89 -13.14
CA LYS A 3 26.84 -34.56 -13.10
C LYS A 3 26.38 -33.92 -11.79
N ARG A 4 27.08 -34.15 -10.66
CA ARG A 4 26.71 -33.64 -9.32
C ARG A 4 26.89 -32.13 -9.15
N SER A 5 27.94 -31.56 -9.76
CA SER A 5 28.24 -30.13 -9.70
C SER A 5 27.27 -29.28 -10.54
N LYS A 6 26.84 -29.78 -11.70
CA LYS A 6 25.85 -29.07 -12.56
C LYS A 6 24.45 -29.04 -11.94
N PHE A 7 24.05 -30.10 -11.24
CA PHE A 7 22.76 -30.18 -10.55
C PHE A 7 22.70 -29.23 -9.34
N PHE A 8 23.81 -29.10 -8.61
CA PHE A 8 23.93 -28.18 -7.47
C PHE A 8 23.88 -26.70 -7.90
N CYS A 9 24.56 -26.35 -9.01
CA CYS A 9 24.42 -25.02 -9.62
C CYS A 9 22.99 -24.73 -10.07
N PHE A 10 22.31 -25.70 -10.70
CA PHE A 10 20.93 -25.54 -11.18
C PHE A 10 19.94 -25.30 -10.02
N PHE A 11 20.15 -26.01 -8.90
CA PHE A 11 19.32 -25.88 -7.69
C PHE A 11 19.54 -24.52 -6.98
N LEU A 12 20.77 -24.04 -6.92
CA LEU A 12 21.10 -22.69 -6.40
C LEU A 12 20.51 -21.57 -7.27
N THR A 13 20.51 -21.73 -8.60
CA THR A 13 19.87 -20.76 -9.50
C THR A 13 18.34 -20.78 -9.40
N PHE A 14 17.73 -21.94 -9.11
CA PHE A 14 16.28 -22.08 -9.00
C PHE A 14 15.73 -21.42 -7.71
N ILE A 15 16.45 -21.54 -6.59
CA ILE A 15 16.12 -20.87 -5.33
C ILE A 15 16.27 -19.35 -5.44
N GLY A 16 17.31 -18.87 -6.13
CA GLY A 16 17.50 -17.44 -6.40
C GLY A 16 16.39 -16.84 -7.26
N LEU A 17 15.87 -17.58 -8.24
CA LEU A 17 14.79 -17.12 -9.13
C LEU A 17 13.43 -17.01 -8.40
N CYS A 18 13.16 -17.88 -7.42
CA CYS A 18 11.92 -17.85 -6.63
C CYS A 18 11.84 -16.68 -5.64
N LEU A 19 12.95 -16.04 -5.28
CA LEU A 19 12.99 -14.93 -4.30
C LEU A 19 12.83 -13.53 -4.93
N LEU A 20 12.87 -13.41 -6.26
CA LEU A 20 12.74 -12.12 -6.96
C LEU A 20 11.37 -11.43 -6.84
N PRO A 21 10.20 -12.12 -6.85
CA PRO A 21 8.92 -11.42 -6.91
C PRO A 21 8.51 -10.76 -5.58
N VAL A 22 9.18 -11.08 -4.47
CA VAL A 22 8.87 -10.50 -3.15
C VAL A 22 9.42 -9.08 -2.97
N LEU A 23 10.45 -8.70 -3.75
CA LEU A 23 11.23 -7.50 -3.48
C LEU A 23 10.69 -6.20 -4.12
N ALA A 24 9.70 -6.25 -5.02
CA ALA A 24 9.37 -5.06 -5.81
C ALA A 24 7.91 -4.97 -6.31
N SER A 25 6.92 -5.10 -5.41
CA SER A 25 5.58 -4.60 -5.74
C SER A 25 5.49 -3.13 -5.33
N ALA A 26 5.91 -2.24 -6.24
CA ALA A 26 5.58 -0.83 -6.12
C ALA A 26 4.06 -0.68 -6.28
N LYS A 27 3.43 0.07 -5.37
CA LYS A 27 2.00 0.33 -5.41
C LYS A 27 1.67 1.62 -4.67
N PRO A 28 0.64 2.37 -5.09
CA PRO A 28 0.14 3.50 -4.32
C PRO A 28 -0.51 3.00 -3.02
N ARG A 29 -0.39 3.77 -1.93
CA ARG A 29 -1.01 3.43 -0.65
C ARG A 29 -1.45 4.69 0.07
N ILE A 30 -2.76 4.85 0.22
CA ILE A 30 -3.33 5.95 1.01
C ILE A 30 -3.35 5.57 2.50
N GLU A 31 -2.91 6.49 3.35
CA GLU A 31 -3.00 6.36 4.81
C GLU A 31 -3.67 7.62 5.38
N PHE A 32 -4.82 7.43 6.02
CA PHE A 32 -5.57 8.49 6.69
C PHE A 32 -5.08 8.65 8.13
N MET A 33 -4.96 9.90 8.60
CA MET A 33 -4.64 10.17 10.00
C MET A 33 -5.77 9.74 10.94
N GLU A 34 -7.00 9.85 10.46
CA GLU A 34 -8.21 9.37 11.11
C GLU A 34 -9.24 8.99 10.04
N THR A 35 -10.09 8.01 10.35
CA THR A 35 -11.12 7.51 9.41
C THR A 35 -12.54 7.89 9.83
N LYS A 36 -12.67 8.46 11.03
CA LYS A 36 -13.94 8.87 11.63
C LYS A 36 -13.70 10.13 12.45
N TYR A 37 -14.68 11.01 12.43
CA TYR A 37 -14.70 12.20 13.28
C TYR A 37 -16.13 12.40 13.76
N ASP A 38 -16.28 12.67 15.05
CA ASP A 38 -17.57 13.01 15.66
C ASP A 38 -17.69 14.53 15.75
N LEU A 39 -18.69 15.09 15.05
CA LEU A 39 -18.98 16.52 15.08
C LEU A 39 -19.64 16.94 16.42
N GLY A 40 -20.03 15.98 17.25
CA GLY A 40 -20.72 16.17 18.52
C GLY A 40 -22.11 16.76 18.33
N GLU A 41 -22.60 17.44 19.36
CA GLU A 41 -23.90 18.12 19.31
C GLU A 41 -23.89 19.27 18.30
N MET A 42 -24.87 19.27 17.40
CA MET A 42 -25.06 20.30 16.38
C MET A 42 -26.32 21.09 16.71
N TYR A 43 -26.18 22.41 16.84
CA TYR A 43 -27.30 23.31 17.06
C TYR A 43 -27.81 23.89 15.74
N GLN A 44 -29.06 24.34 15.73
CA GLN A 44 -29.67 24.93 14.53
C GLN A 44 -28.88 26.19 14.11
N ASN A 45 -28.57 26.30 12.82
CA ASN A 45 -27.69 27.32 12.23
C ASN A 45 -26.21 27.27 12.65
N GLN A 46 -25.74 26.17 13.25
CA GLN A 46 -24.32 25.97 13.53
C GLN A 46 -23.64 25.23 12.38
N GLU A 47 -22.59 25.84 11.81
CA GLU A 47 -21.71 25.18 10.86
C GLU A 47 -20.49 24.61 11.60
N LYS A 48 -20.27 23.30 11.50
CA LYS A 48 -19.01 22.67 11.90
C LYS A 48 -18.39 21.98 10.70
N SER A 49 -17.10 22.18 10.51
CA SER A 49 -16.32 21.53 9.47
C SER A 49 -15.17 20.75 10.08
N HIS A 50 -14.81 19.65 9.45
CA HIS A 50 -13.65 18.84 9.83
C HIS A 50 -12.86 18.44 8.59
N ILE A 51 -11.53 18.44 8.70
CA ILE A 51 -10.63 18.18 7.58
C ILE A 51 -9.91 16.86 7.82
N PHE A 52 -10.22 15.87 6.98
CA PHE A 52 -9.48 14.60 6.96
C PHE A 52 -8.15 14.78 6.21
N LYS A 53 -7.04 14.53 6.91
CA LYS A 53 -5.71 14.52 6.32
C LYS A 53 -5.31 13.09 5.96
N PHE A 54 -4.66 12.94 4.81
CA PHE A 54 -4.09 11.67 4.38
C PHE A 54 -2.76 11.91 3.65
N LYS A 55 -1.96 10.84 3.56
CA LYS A 55 -0.69 10.82 2.84
C LYS A 55 -0.63 9.59 1.95
N ASN A 56 0.07 9.71 0.82
CA ASN A 56 0.49 8.54 0.05
C ASN A 56 1.78 7.99 0.66
N THR A 57 1.70 6.82 1.30
CA THR A 57 2.87 6.09 1.82
C THR A 57 3.36 5.01 0.84
N GLY A 58 2.74 4.91 -0.32
CA GLY A 58 3.16 4.01 -1.38
C GLY A 58 4.39 4.54 -2.11
N THR A 59 4.94 3.71 -2.97
CA THR A 59 6.11 4.05 -3.80
C THR A 59 5.72 4.58 -5.18
N GLU A 60 4.43 4.54 -5.53
CA GLU A 60 3.88 5.03 -6.80
C GLU A 60 2.91 6.19 -6.60
N ILE A 61 2.56 6.89 -7.68
CA ILE A 61 1.61 8.01 -7.65
C ILE A 61 0.20 7.51 -7.27
N LEU A 62 -0.35 8.07 -6.19
CA LEU A 62 -1.74 7.86 -5.80
C LEU A 62 -2.64 8.86 -6.55
N LYS A 63 -3.40 8.38 -7.54
CA LYS A 63 -4.42 9.16 -8.26
C LYS A 63 -5.80 8.94 -7.63
N ILE A 64 -6.48 10.01 -7.23
CA ILE A 64 -7.85 9.95 -6.72
C ILE A 64 -8.81 10.14 -7.89
N GLU A 65 -9.65 9.14 -8.16
CA GLU A 65 -10.59 9.18 -9.30
C GLU A 65 -11.95 9.76 -8.93
N SER A 66 -12.46 9.43 -7.75
CA SER A 66 -13.74 9.93 -7.24
C SER A 66 -13.77 9.93 -5.72
N VAL A 67 -14.61 10.80 -5.16
CA VAL A 67 -14.93 10.86 -3.74
C VAL A 67 -16.42 10.60 -3.59
N LYS A 68 -16.79 9.69 -2.69
CA LYS A 68 -18.19 9.38 -2.38
C LYS A 68 -18.47 9.77 -0.93
N GLY A 69 -19.58 10.46 -0.72
CA GLY A 69 -20.14 10.64 0.63
C GLY A 69 -20.72 9.31 1.13
N GLY A 70 -20.57 9.07 2.43
CA GLY A 70 -21.25 7.98 3.14
C GLY A 70 -22.65 8.34 3.57
#